data_AF-A0A353T238-F1
#
_entry.id   AF-A0A353T238-F1
#
_cell.length_a   1.000
_cell.length_b   1.000
_cell.length_c   1.000
_cell.angle_alpha   90.00
_cell.angle_beta   90.00
_cell.angle_gamma   90.00
#
_symmetry.space_group_name_H-M   'P 1'
#
loop_
_entity.id
_entity.type
_entity.pdbx_description
1 polymer ?
#
loop_
_entity_poly.entity_id
_entity_poly.type
_entity_poly.pdbx_seq_one_letter_code
_entity_poly.pdbx_strand_id
1 'polypeptide(L)'
;MKAIRMIHVNKEIKRRPILNDINLSLDSSRIYGFLGRNGSGKTMLFRAICGLIKPTSGEIYVFDKKLGSDISFPESLGVIIENVGSISGAMHLFCRLYYCSNHIEPGSQPIYS
;
A
#
# COMPACT_ATOMS: atom_id res chain seq x y z
N MET A 1 -10.21 -12.41 -2.49
CA MET A 1 -9.00 -12.10 -3.27
C MET A 1 -8.10 -11.23 -2.41
N LYS A 2 -6.78 -11.49 -2.38
CA LYS A 2 -5.83 -10.65 -1.64
C LYS A 2 -5.46 -9.44 -2.51
N ALA A 3 -5.73 -8.24 -2.01
CA ALA A 3 -5.35 -7.00 -2.69
C ALA A 3 -3.88 -6.68 -2.47
N ILE A 4 -3.35 -6.91 -1.28
CA ILE A 4 -1.94 -6.63 -0.94
C ILE A 4 -1.38 -7.82 -0.17
N ARG A 5 -0.16 -8.24 -0.52
CA ARG A 5 0.65 -9.16 0.28
C ARG A 5 2.06 -8.60 0.46
N MET A 6 2.56 -8.61 1.68
CA MET A 6 3.92 -8.24 2.05
C MET A 6 4.56 -9.44 2.73
N ILE A 7 5.75 -9.83 2.26
CA ILE A 7 6.46 -11.00 2.74
C ILE A 7 7.87 -10.56 3.15
N HIS A 8 8.17 -10.67 4.44
CA HIS A 8 9.46 -10.29 5.04
C HIS A 8 9.97 -8.91 4.63
N VAL A 9 9.08 -7.92 4.58
CA VAL A 9 9.43 -6.60 4.03
C VAL A 9 10.21 -5.79 5.04
N ASN A 10 11.41 -5.39 4.63
CA ASN A 10 12.29 -4.50 5.40
C ASN A 10 12.50 -3.20 4.63
N LYS A 11 12.66 -2.11 5.38
CA LYS A 11 13.07 -0.81 4.83
C LYS A 11 14.03 -0.12 5.77
N GLU A 12 15.25 0.10 5.29
CA GLU A 12 16.23 0.96 5.96
C GLU A 12 16.44 2.28 5.21
N ILE A 13 16.62 3.36 5.97
CA ILE A 13 17.02 4.67 5.47
C ILE A 13 18.18 5.16 6.31
N LYS A 14 19.32 5.49 5.69
CA LYS A 14 20.55 5.94 6.39
C LYS A 14 20.93 4.99 7.55
N ARG A 15 20.86 3.67 7.31
CA ARG A 15 21.13 2.59 8.30
C ARG A 15 20.19 2.57 9.51
N ARG A 16 19.03 3.23 9.44
CA ARG A 16 17.99 3.12 10.45
C ARG A 16 16.82 2.28 9.92
N PRO A 17 16.42 1.21 10.63
CA PRO A 17 15.25 0.42 10.23
C PRO A 17 13.98 1.25 10.44
N ILE A 18 13.20 1.38 9.36
CA ILE A 18 11.89 2.06 9.35
C ILE A 18 10.77 1.03 9.27
N LEU A 19 10.96 -0.01 8.46
CA LEU A 19 10.13 -1.22 8.44
C LEU A 19 11.04 -2.41 8.74
N ASN A 20 10.62 -3.27 9.66
CA ASN A 20 11.39 -4.43 10.10
C ASN A 20 10.50 -5.67 10.04
N ASP A 21 10.84 -6.58 9.13
CA ASP A 21 10.20 -7.86 8.89
C ASP A 21 8.65 -7.82 8.84
N ILE A 22 8.12 -6.93 8.01
CA ILE A 22 6.66 -6.76 7.89
C ILE A 22 6.08 -7.90 7.05
N ASN A 23 5.18 -8.66 7.67
CA ASN A 23 4.38 -9.69 7.04
C ASN A 23 2.90 -9.27 7.14
N LEU A 24 2.28 -8.97 5.99
CA LEU A 24 0.95 -8.38 5.93
C LEU A 24 0.15 -8.96 4.77
N SER A 25 -1.13 -9.21 4.96
CA SER A 25 -2.05 -9.64 3.91
C SER A 25 -3.38 -8.92 4.04
N LEU A 26 -3.73 -8.12 3.04
CA LEU A 26 -4.97 -7.34 2.99
C LEU A 26 -5.86 -7.88 1.87
N ASP A 27 -7.14 -8.06 2.17
CA ASP A 27 -8.16 -8.45 1.22
C ASP A 27 -8.68 -7.26 0.44
N SER A 28 -9.11 -7.50 -0.80
CA SER A 28 -9.87 -6.52 -1.57
C SER A 28 -11.18 -6.16 -0.84
N SER A 29 -11.76 -5.00 -1.14
CA SER A 29 -13.09 -4.57 -0.65
C SER A 29 -13.22 -4.41 0.88
N ARG A 30 -12.12 -4.20 1.60
CA ARG A 30 -12.12 -3.89 3.03
C ARG A 30 -11.45 -2.55 3.32
N ILE A 31 -11.86 -1.91 4.41
CA ILE A 31 -11.25 -0.70 4.93
C ILE A 31 -10.27 -1.10 6.04
N TYR A 32 -9.05 -0.57 5.98
CA TYR A 32 -8.02 -0.86 6.97
C TYR A 32 -7.58 0.43 7.67
N GLY A 33 -7.50 0.37 9.00
CA GLY A 33 -6.90 1.40 9.83
C GLY A 33 -5.58 0.91 10.38
N PHE A 34 -4.52 1.73 10.26
CA PHE A 34 -3.23 1.44 10.87
C PHE A 34 -3.00 2.41 12.02
N LEU A 35 -2.89 1.85 13.23
CA LEU A 35 -2.65 2.59 14.45
C LEU A 35 -1.20 2.39 14.91
N GLY A 36 -0.54 3.47 15.33
CA GLY A 36 0.70 3.39 16.10
C GLY A 36 1.22 4.76 16.52
N ARG A 37 2.33 4.82 17.25
CA ARG A 37 2.95 6.09 17.64
C ARG A 37 3.39 6.93 16.43
N ASN A 38 3.53 8.25 16.62
CA ASN A 38 4.16 9.10 15.62
C ASN A 38 5.57 8.55 15.30
N GLY A 39 5.90 8.49 14.00
CA GLY A 39 7.19 7.95 13.56
C GLY A 39 7.31 6.42 13.52
N SER A 40 6.26 5.65 13.81
CA SER A 40 6.30 4.17 13.80
C SER A 40 6.41 3.52 12.40
N GLY A 41 6.66 4.30 11.34
CA GLY A 41 6.78 3.76 9.98
C GLY A 41 5.48 3.59 9.19
N LYS A 42 4.31 4.00 9.69
CA LYS A 42 3.03 3.85 8.96
C LYS A 42 3.03 4.52 7.58
N THR A 43 3.44 5.79 7.49
CA THR A 43 3.57 6.47 6.20
C THR A 43 4.56 5.76 5.29
N MET A 44 5.61 5.16 5.86
CA MET A 44 6.57 4.37 5.09
C MET A 44 5.94 3.10 4.53
N LEU A 45 5.15 2.40 5.35
CA LEU A 45 4.39 1.21 4.96
C LEU A 45 3.46 1.51 3.78
N PHE A 46 2.68 2.59 3.87
CA PHE A 46 1.79 2.99 2.77
C PHE A 46 2.55 3.34 1.50
N ARG A 47 3.65 4.09 1.61
CA ARG A 47 4.48 4.40 0.44
C ARG A 47 5.07 3.13 -0.20
N ALA A 48 5.38 2.11 0.59
CA ALA A 48 5.82 0.81 0.08
C ALA A 48 4.71 0.09 -0.69
N ILE A 49 3.51 0.04 -0.12
CA ILE A 49 2.32 -0.56 -0.73
C ILE A 49 1.95 0.13 -2.04
N CYS A 50 2.05 1.46 -2.11
CA CYS A 50 1.76 2.23 -3.33
C CYS A 50 2.88 2.15 -4.38
N GLY A 51 3.96 1.40 -4.15
CA GLY A 51 5.12 1.38 -5.06
C GLY A 51 5.94 2.68 -5.08
N LEU A 52 5.66 3.64 -4.21
CA LEU A 52 6.35 4.94 -4.15
C LEU A 52 7.76 4.82 -3.53
N ILE A 53 8.05 3.72 -2.84
CA ILE A 53 9.38 3.41 -2.33
C ILE A 53 9.67 1.91 -2.48
N LYS A 54 10.91 1.59 -2.85
CA LYS A 54 11.39 0.21 -2.91
C LYS A 54 11.80 -0.26 -1.50
N PRO A 55 11.37 -1.46 -1.05
CA PRO A 55 11.90 -2.06 0.17
C PRO A 55 13.39 -2.36 0.02
N THR A 56 14.13 -2.44 1.14
CA THR A 56 15.53 -2.89 1.13
C THR A 56 15.64 -4.40 0.96
N SER A 57 14.68 -5.15 1.50
CA SER A 57 14.53 -6.59 1.25
C SER A 57 13.07 -7.02 1.44
N GLY A 58 12.75 -8.25 1.03
CA GLY A 58 11.39 -8.78 1.02
C GLY A 58 10.60 -8.39 -0.22
N GLU A 59 9.33 -8.78 -0.24
CA GLU A 59 8.50 -8.74 -1.43
C GLU A 59 7.14 -8.10 -1.15
N ILE A 60 6.66 -7.31 -2.11
CA ILE A 60 5.35 -6.67 -2.06
C ILE A 60 4.59 -7.04 -3.32
N TYR A 61 3.39 -7.56 -3.14
CA TYR A 61 2.45 -7.92 -4.18
C TYR A 61 1.20 -7.05 -4.06
N VAL A 62 0.73 -6.52 -5.18
CA VAL A 62 -0.52 -5.76 -5.28
C VAL A 62 -1.37 -6.38 -6.39
N PHE A 63 -2.55 -6.88 -6.04
CA PHE A 63 -3.40 -7.70 -6.90
C PHE A 63 -2.62 -8.81 -7.62
N ASP A 64 -1.84 -9.55 -6.83
CA ASP A 64 -0.95 -10.65 -7.24
C ASP A 64 0.19 -10.29 -8.22
N LYS A 65 0.38 -9.00 -8.55
CA LYS A 65 1.55 -8.51 -9.29
C LYS A 65 2.65 -8.05 -8.34
N LYS A 66 3.91 -8.43 -8.58
CA LYS A 66 5.05 -8.04 -7.73
C LYS A 66 5.53 -6.63 -8.06
N LEU A 67 5.57 -5.75 -7.07
CA LEU A 67 6.10 -4.39 -7.22
C LEU A 67 7.62 -4.40 -7.47
N GLY A 68 8.05 -3.57 -8.43
CA GLY A 68 9.45 -3.41 -8.84
C GLY A 68 9.99 -4.50 -9.77
N SER A 69 9.23 -5.56 -10.01
CA SER A 69 9.51 -6.61 -11.02
C SER A 69 8.49 -6.52 -12.15
N ASP A 70 7.21 -6.73 -11.80
CA ASP A 70 6.14 -6.88 -12.80
C ASP A 70 5.48 -5.54 -13.10
N ILE A 71 5.46 -4.65 -12.09
CA ILE A 71 4.89 -3.30 -12.17
C ILE A 71 5.71 -2.31 -11.33
N SER A 72 5.94 -1.10 -11.84
CA SER A 72 6.54 -0.01 -11.07
C SER A 72 5.52 0.68 -10.16
N PHE A 73 4.26 0.72 -10.60
CA PHE A 73 3.13 1.30 -9.88
C PHE A 73 1.86 0.47 -10.14
N PRO A 74 1.01 0.23 -9.14
CA PRO A 74 -0.22 -0.54 -9.35
C PRO A 74 -1.28 0.29 -10.08
N GLU A 75 -1.53 -0.04 -11.35
CA GLU A 75 -2.46 0.67 -12.27
C GLU A 75 -3.91 0.78 -11.76
N SER A 76 -4.35 -0.18 -10.95
CA SER A 76 -5.74 -0.31 -10.49
C SER A 76 -5.92 0.08 -9.02
N LEU A 77 -4.92 0.65 -8.36
CA LEU A 77 -4.97 0.96 -6.93
C LEU A 77 -5.26 2.45 -6.69
N GLY A 78 -6.47 2.75 -6.22
CA GLY A 78 -6.80 4.05 -5.63
C GLY A 78 -6.50 4.03 -4.12
N VAL A 79 -5.66 4.96 -3.65
CA VAL A 79 -5.34 5.12 -2.23
C VAL A 79 -5.73 6.52 -1.81
N ILE A 80 -6.67 6.62 -0.87
CA ILE A 80 -6.91 7.86 -0.15
C ILE A 80 -6.28 7.71 1.23
N ILE A 81 -5.27 8.53 1.49
CA ILE A 81 -4.64 8.63 2.80
C ILE A 81 -5.39 9.73 3.55
N GLU A 82 -6.44 9.34 4.27
CA GLU A 82 -7.27 10.30 5.01
C GLU A 82 -6.71 10.52 6.41
N ASN A 83 -6.46 11.79 6.70
CA ASN A 83 -6.29 12.41 8.01
C ASN A 83 -5.26 11.77 8.97
N VAL A 84 -4.22 12.54 9.28
CA VAL A 84 -3.28 12.21 10.35
C VAL A 84 -3.88 12.69 11.67
N GLY A 85 -4.76 11.88 12.27
CA GLY A 85 -5.37 12.18 13.56
C GLY A 85 -4.50 11.72 14.73
N SER A 86 -4.26 12.58 15.71
CA SER A 86 -3.70 12.19 17.01
C SER A 86 -4.82 12.00 18.02
N ILE A 87 -5.08 10.76 18.41
CA ILE A 87 -6.00 10.44 19.51
C ILE A 87 -5.14 9.78 20.58
N SER A 88 -5.10 10.37 21.78
CA SER A 88 -4.33 9.84 22.91
C SER A 88 -2.83 9.59 22.63
N GLY A 89 -2.18 10.50 21.91
CA GLY A 89 -0.74 10.40 21.59
C GLY A 89 -0.35 9.36 20.52
N ALA A 90 -1.33 8.70 19.89
CA ALA A 90 -1.12 7.75 18.81
C ALA A 90 -1.60 8.31 17.46
N MET A 91 -0.75 8.19 16.43
CA MET A 91 -1.10 8.55 15.06
C MET A 91 -1.98 7.45 14.47
N HIS A 92 -3.18 7.84 14.05
CA HIS A 92 -4.04 6.99 13.25
C HIS A 92 -3.85 7.35 11.79
N LEU A 93 -3.70 6.34 10.95
CA LEU A 93 -3.70 6.52 9.50
C LEU A 93 -4.72 5.56 8.92
N PHE A 94 -5.78 6.13 8.36
CA PHE A 94 -6.82 5.37 7.69
C PHE A 94 -6.52 5.34 6.20
N CYS A 95 -6.63 4.15 5.64
CA CYS A 95 -6.46 3.96 4.22
C CYS A 95 -7.61 3.13 3.70
N ARG A 96 -8.32 3.70 2.73
CA ARG A 96 -9.27 2.95 1.94
C ARG A 96 -8.61 2.51 0.66
N LEU A 97 -8.56 1.20 0.47
CA LEU A 97 -8.03 0.58 -0.73
C LEU A 97 -9.19 0.47 -1.73
N TYR A 98 -9.09 1.23 -2.81
CA TYR A 98 -9.99 1.12 -3.95
C TYR A 98 -9.29 0.32 -5.04
N TYR A 99 -9.96 -0.71 -5.53
CA TYR A 99 -9.55 -1.43 -6.72
C TYR A 99 -10.45 -1.01 -7.87
N CYS A 100 -9.88 -0.31 -8.86
CA CYS A 100 -10.58 -0.08 -10.12
C CYS A 100 -10.26 -1.25 -11.05
N SER A 101 -11.14 -2.25 -11.07
CA SER A 101 -11.04 -3.32 -12.06
C SER A 101 -11.40 -2.72 -13.42
N ASN A 102 -10.41 -2.49 -14.28
CA ASN A 102 -10.65 -2.21 -15.68
C ASN A 102 -11.21 -3.48 -16.34
N HIS A 103 -12.50 -3.77 -16.14
CA HIS A 103 -13.25 -4.45 -17.18
C HIS A 103 -13.49 -3.41 -18.27
N ILE A 104 -12.52 -3.29 -19.18
CA ILE A 104 -12.84 -2.82 -20.53
C ILE A 104 -13.66 -3.96 -21.11
N GLU A 105 -14.98 -3.85 -21.04
CA GLU A 105 -15.84 -4.66 -21.89
C GLU A 105 -15.35 -4.47 -23.33
N PRO A 106 -15.14 -5.55 -24.11
CA PRO A 106 -14.72 -5.41 -25.49
C PRO A 106 -15.79 -4.61 -26.25
N GLY A 107 -15.57 -3.30 -26.42
CA GLY A 107 -16.50 -2.40 -27.11
C GLY A 107 -16.69 -1.00 -26.50
N SER A 108 -16.25 -0.72 -25.27
CA SER A 108 -16.40 0.63 -24.70
C SER A 108 -15.24 1.56 -25.07
N GLN A 109 -15.52 2.54 -25.95
CA GLN A 109 -14.56 3.60 -26.26
C GLN A 109 -14.41 4.55 -25.05
N PRO A 110 -13.19 4.99 -24.72
CA PRO A 110 -12.97 5.95 -23.65
C PRO A 110 -13.59 7.31 -24.02
N ILE A 111 -14.55 7.75 -23.21
CA ILE A 111 -15.12 9.09 -23.31
C ILE A 111 -14.14 10.03 -22.61
N TYR A 112 -13.37 10.78 -23.38
CA TYR A 112 -12.64 11.94 -22.87
C TYR A 112 -13.62 13.12 -22.81
N SER A 113 -13.90 13.59 -21.59
CA SER A 113 -14.53 14.89 -21.34
C SER A 113 -13.47 15.90 -20.90
#